data_AF-A0A3M1KQA8-F1
#
_entry.id   AF-A0A3M1KQA8-F1
#
_cell.length_a   1.000
_cell.length_b   1.000
_cell.length_c   1.000
_cell.angle_alpha   90.00
_cell.angle_beta   90.00
_cell.angle_gamma   90.00
#
_symmetry.space_group_name_H-M   'P 1'
#
loop_
_entity.id
_entity.type
_entity.pdbx_description
1 polymer ?
#
loop_
_entity_poly.entity_id
_entity_poly.type
_entity_poly.pdbx_seq_one_letter_code
_entity_poly.pdbx_strand_id
1 'polypeptide(L)'
;FQADYLLMTPPLPQSLALLQKSNIVLPPDLQSSLEKITYNKCLAVLAYGEKPSHIPAPGGLNLTGEPLAWLACNQQKGISPQATAITLHAGKEFSENNWENDEQTIVNELLNFAAPWLGSSVVKYQLHRWRYSQPSQIYPKPYVALTEPALILAGDAFMAPKIEGAFLSGLAAAEYLLNKLS
;
A
#
# COMPACT_ATOMS: atom_id res chain seq x y z
N PHE A 1 0.42 26.33 -9.62
CA PHE A 1 1.65 26.39 -8.81
C PHE A 1 2.85 26.47 -9.75
N GLN A 2 3.92 27.15 -9.34
CA GLN A 2 5.22 27.19 -10.03
C GLN A 2 6.30 26.79 -9.02
N ALA A 3 7.29 26.02 -9.44
CA ALA A 3 8.37 25.51 -8.59
C ALA A 3 9.61 25.19 -9.43
N ASP A 4 10.80 25.29 -8.83
CA ASP A 4 12.08 24.97 -9.48
C ASP A 4 12.34 23.46 -9.57
N TYR A 5 11.79 22.69 -8.63
CA TYR A 5 11.93 21.23 -8.56
C TYR A 5 10.57 20.57 -8.31
N LEU A 6 10.37 19.40 -8.91
CA LEU A 6 9.21 18.55 -8.67
C LEU A 6 9.64 17.24 -7.98
N LEU A 7 9.18 17.01 -6.76
CA LEU A 7 9.31 15.73 -6.06
C LEU A 7 7.99 14.96 -6.15
N MET A 8 8.03 13.76 -6.74
CA MET A 8 6.89 12.86 -6.86
C MET A 8 7.08 11.64 -5.96
N THR A 9 6.13 11.45 -5.04
CA THR A 9 6.00 10.27 -4.17
C THR A 9 4.79 9.35 -4.41
N PRO A 10 3.92 9.53 -5.45
CA PRO A 10 2.94 8.50 -5.76
C PRO A 10 3.59 7.17 -6.18
N PRO A 11 2.86 6.04 -6.05
CA PRO A 11 3.25 4.77 -6.66
C PRO A 11 3.77 4.93 -8.08
N LEU A 12 4.88 4.26 -8.36
CA LEU A 12 5.66 4.44 -9.58
C LEU A 12 4.82 4.36 -10.88
N PRO A 13 3.88 3.42 -11.06
CA PRO A 13 2.98 3.41 -12.21
C PRO A 13 2.15 4.69 -12.40
N GLN A 14 1.71 5.32 -11.31
CA GLN A 14 0.97 6.58 -11.38
C GLN A 14 1.89 7.74 -11.74
N SER A 15 3.11 7.76 -11.18
CA SER A 15 4.12 8.76 -11.51
C SER A 15 4.51 8.68 -13.00
N LEU A 16 4.81 7.48 -13.52
CA LEU A 16 5.12 7.27 -14.94
C LEU A 16 3.98 7.69 -15.87
N ALA A 17 2.73 7.36 -15.52
CA ALA A 17 1.56 7.78 -16.29
C ALA A 17 1.39 9.30 -16.35
N LEU A 18 1.70 10.01 -15.25
CA LEU A 18 1.68 11.47 -15.23
C LEU A 18 2.79 12.05 -16.12
N LEU A 19 4.02 11.55 -16.01
CA LEU A 19 5.14 12.00 -16.85
C LEU A 19 4.85 11.82 -18.34
N GLN A 20 4.31 10.65 -18.71
CA GLN A 20 3.89 10.36 -20.07
C GLN A 20 2.83 11.36 -20.57
N LYS A 21 1.78 11.63 -19.78
CA LYS A 21 0.73 12.60 -20.13
C LYS A 21 1.24 14.04 -20.19
N SER A 22 2.33 14.35 -19.49
CA SER A 22 3.00 15.64 -19.51
C SER A 22 4.08 15.76 -20.58
N ASN A 23 4.26 14.75 -21.44
CA ASN A 23 5.34 14.68 -22.44
C ASN A 23 6.75 14.83 -21.83
N ILE A 24 6.93 14.44 -20.57
CA ILE A 24 8.25 14.37 -19.93
C ILE A 24 8.85 13.00 -20.26
N VAL A 25 9.94 13.01 -21.03
CA VAL A 25 10.63 11.80 -21.47
C VAL A 25 11.76 11.48 -20.49
N LEU A 26 11.76 10.25 -19.99
CA LEU A 26 12.85 9.73 -19.17
C LEU A 26 13.94 9.12 -20.08
N PRO A 27 15.22 9.12 -19.67
CA PRO A 27 16.25 8.33 -20.34
C PRO A 27 15.81 6.87 -20.57
N PRO A 28 16.00 6.27 -21.76
CA PRO A 28 15.40 4.98 -22.11
C PRO A 28 15.70 3.83 -21.13
N ASP A 29 16.94 3.75 -20.63
CA ASP A 29 17.36 2.72 -19.66
C ASP A 29 16.70 2.92 -18.30
N LEU A 30 16.53 4.19 -17.88
CA LEU A 30 15.84 4.54 -16.66
C LEU A 30 14.35 4.20 -16.77
N GLN A 31 13.70 4.63 -17.87
CA GLN A 31 12.31 4.32 -18.14
C GLN A 31 12.06 2.80 -18.10
N SER A 32 12.84 2.04 -18.85
CA SER A 32 12.75 0.58 -18.90
C SER A 32 12.96 -0.08 -17.54
N SER A 33 13.77 0.52 -16.66
CA SER A 33 14.00 0.01 -15.31
C SER A 33 12.82 0.31 -14.38
N LEU A 34 12.24 1.51 -14.48
CA LEU A 34 11.11 1.93 -13.66
C LEU A 34 9.80 1.23 -14.06
N GLU A 35 9.59 0.95 -15.34
CA GLU A 35 8.40 0.26 -15.85
C GLU A 35 8.32 -1.21 -15.41
N LYS A 36 9.45 -1.84 -15.03
CA LYS A 36 9.47 -3.21 -14.48
C LYS A 36 8.89 -3.29 -13.06
N ILE A 37 8.83 -2.17 -12.35
CA ILE A 37 8.34 -2.11 -10.98
C ILE A 37 6.81 -2.18 -10.99
N THR A 38 6.29 -3.33 -10.58
CA THR A 38 4.87 -3.58 -10.42
C THR A 38 4.48 -3.63 -8.95
N TYR A 39 3.18 -3.57 -8.67
CA TYR A 39 2.64 -3.62 -7.32
C TYR A 39 1.64 -4.77 -7.22
N ASN A 40 1.67 -5.47 -6.10
CA ASN A 40 0.62 -6.41 -5.74
C ASN A 40 -0.62 -5.63 -5.32
N LYS A 41 -1.80 -6.14 -5.69
CA LYS A 41 -3.07 -5.63 -5.19
C LYS A 41 -3.39 -6.21 -3.81
N CYS A 42 -4.20 -5.49 -3.03
CA CYS A 42 -4.73 -5.96 -1.76
C CYS A 42 -6.21 -5.56 -1.61
N LEU A 43 -7.06 -6.54 -1.35
CA LEU A 43 -8.42 -6.33 -0.87
C LEU A 43 -8.37 -6.25 0.67
N ALA A 44 -8.83 -5.14 1.23
CA ALA A 44 -8.85 -4.91 2.67
C ALA A 44 -10.28 -4.69 3.16
N VAL A 45 -10.71 -5.44 4.17
CA VAL A 45 -12.03 -5.27 4.79
C VAL A 45 -11.85 -4.69 6.18
N LEU A 46 -12.56 -3.60 6.46
CA LEU A 46 -12.76 -3.11 7.83
C LEU A 46 -14.13 -3.59 8.31
N ALA A 47 -14.16 -4.48 9.28
CA ALA A 47 -15.38 -5.07 9.85
C ALA A 47 -15.63 -4.57 11.28
N TYR A 48 -16.88 -4.33 11.63
CA TYR A 48 -17.31 -3.94 12.97
C TYR A 48 -18.08 -5.07 13.63
N GLY A 49 -17.58 -5.58 14.75
CA GLY A 49 -18.24 -6.57 15.59
C GLY A 49 -19.00 -5.93 16.77
N GLU A 50 -19.97 -6.65 17.31
CA GLU A 50 -20.74 -6.25 18.50
C GLU A 50 -20.03 -6.65 19.81
N LYS A 51 -19.19 -7.68 19.77
CA LYS A 51 -18.47 -8.21 20.93
C LYS A 51 -16.96 -8.08 20.71
N PRO A 52 -16.14 -8.24 21.76
CA PRO A 52 -14.70 -8.32 21.59
C PRO A 52 -14.29 -9.44 20.63
N SER A 53 -13.26 -9.18 19.82
CA SER A 53 -12.69 -10.18 18.90
C SER A 53 -11.97 -11.30 19.67
N HIS A 54 -11.84 -12.47 19.05
CA HIS A 54 -10.96 -13.55 19.53
C HIS A 54 -9.52 -13.47 19.00
N ILE A 55 -9.16 -12.39 18.28
CA ILE A 55 -7.76 -12.15 17.86
C ILE A 55 -6.89 -12.04 19.12
N PRO A 56 -5.80 -12.81 19.24
CA PRO A 56 -4.94 -12.79 20.43
C PRO A 56 -4.20 -11.45 20.55
N ALA A 57 -3.82 -11.10 21.78
CA ALA A 57 -2.89 -10.00 22.03
C ALA A 57 -1.57 -10.22 21.25
N PRO A 58 -0.96 -9.18 20.66
CA PRO A 58 -1.28 -7.76 20.82
C PRO A 58 -2.30 -7.21 19.80
N GLY A 59 -3.23 -8.04 19.31
CA GLY A 59 -4.30 -7.61 18.41
C GLY A 59 -3.91 -7.65 16.93
N GLY A 60 -2.91 -8.44 16.56
CA GLY A 60 -2.51 -8.67 15.17
C GLY A 60 -2.14 -10.13 14.93
N LEU A 61 -2.55 -10.68 13.80
CA LEU A 61 -2.34 -12.09 13.46
C LEU A 61 -1.92 -12.23 11.99
N ASN A 62 -0.74 -12.82 11.76
CA ASN A 62 -0.29 -13.23 10.43
C ASN A 62 -0.82 -14.63 10.14
N LEU A 63 -1.51 -14.82 9.02
CA LEU A 63 -2.01 -16.13 8.58
C LEU A 63 -1.23 -16.72 7.41
N THR A 64 -0.38 -15.91 6.75
CA THR A 64 0.55 -16.33 5.69
C THR A 64 -0.06 -17.34 4.71
N GLY A 65 -1.21 -16.99 4.12
CA GLY A 65 -1.93 -17.84 3.18
C GLY A 65 -3.09 -17.11 2.48
N GLU A 66 -3.93 -17.89 1.81
CA GLU A 66 -5.16 -17.44 1.15
C GLU A 66 -6.38 -18.00 1.90
N PRO A 67 -7.52 -17.28 1.94
CA PRO A 67 -7.77 -15.99 1.31
C PRO A 67 -7.34 -14.79 2.17
N LEU A 68 -6.86 -15.00 3.41
CA LEU A 68 -6.39 -13.94 4.31
C LEU A 68 -4.89 -14.06 4.60
N ALA A 69 -4.16 -12.96 4.41
CA ALA A 69 -2.76 -12.85 4.81
C ALA A 69 -2.60 -12.35 6.25
N TRP A 70 -3.51 -11.46 6.70
CA TRP A 70 -3.37 -10.78 7.99
C TRP A 70 -4.69 -10.28 8.56
N LEU A 71 -4.80 -10.26 9.89
CA LEU A 71 -5.91 -9.67 10.64
C LEU A 71 -5.37 -8.74 11.73
N ALA A 72 -6.15 -7.71 12.08
CA ALA A 72 -5.93 -6.94 13.29
C ALA A 72 -7.21 -6.52 13.99
N CYS A 73 -7.20 -6.64 15.31
CA CYS A 73 -8.16 -5.99 16.19
C CYS A 73 -7.68 -4.57 16.48
N ASN A 74 -8.31 -3.58 15.83
CA ASN A 74 -7.95 -2.17 15.98
C ASN A 74 -8.24 -1.65 17.40
N GLN A 75 -9.17 -2.26 18.13
CA GLN A 75 -9.41 -1.93 19.54
C GLN A 75 -8.21 -2.29 20.41
N GLN A 76 -7.71 -3.52 20.31
CA GLN A 76 -6.52 -3.98 21.07
C GLN A 76 -5.26 -3.19 20.70
N LYS A 77 -5.16 -2.74 19.45
CA LYS A 77 -4.09 -1.85 18.99
C LYS A 77 -4.24 -0.39 19.46
N GLY A 78 -5.30 -0.06 20.20
CA GLY A 78 -5.59 1.30 20.70
C GLY A 78 -6.11 2.28 19.65
N ILE A 79 -6.42 1.80 18.44
CA ILE A 79 -6.87 2.63 17.29
C ILE A 79 -8.37 2.93 17.40
N SER A 80 -9.17 1.96 17.84
CA SER A 80 -10.63 2.07 17.97
C SER A 80 -11.10 1.73 19.39
N PRO A 81 -10.80 2.53 20.43
CA PRO A 81 -11.07 2.15 21.82
C PRO A 81 -12.55 1.91 22.12
N GLN A 82 -13.45 2.57 21.38
CA GLN A 82 -14.90 2.54 21.58
C GLN A 82 -15.64 1.54 20.67
N ALA A 83 -14.93 0.79 19.82
CA ALA A 83 -15.56 -0.14 18.88
C ALA A 83 -14.67 -1.35 18.58
N THR A 84 -15.25 -2.54 18.45
CA THR A 84 -14.55 -3.72 17.93
C THR A 84 -14.41 -3.63 16.41
N ALA A 85 -13.49 -2.79 15.94
CA ALA A 85 -13.12 -2.73 14.54
C ALA A 85 -12.00 -3.72 14.25
N ILE A 86 -12.17 -4.54 13.21
CA ILE A 86 -11.24 -5.58 12.78
C ILE A 86 -10.85 -5.30 11.33
N THR A 87 -9.56 -5.16 11.06
CA THR A 87 -9.04 -5.06 9.70
C THR A 87 -8.62 -6.44 9.22
N LEU A 88 -9.09 -6.83 8.04
CA LEU A 88 -8.71 -8.03 7.33
C LEU A 88 -7.95 -7.61 6.07
N HIS A 89 -6.75 -8.14 5.86
CA HIS A 89 -6.04 -8.03 4.59
C HIS A 89 -6.08 -9.38 3.89
N ALA A 90 -6.66 -9.39 2.70
CA ALA A 90 -6.65 -10.56 1.84
C ALA A 90 -5.23 -10.94 1.43
N GLY A 91 -5.06 -12.22 1.10
CA GLY A 91 -3.87 -12.71 0.44
C GLY A 91 -3.73 -12.12 -0.96
N LYS A 92 -2.52 -12.28 -1.52
CA LYS A 92 -2.15 -11.71 -2.80
C LYS A 92 -2.97 -12.36 -3.92
N GLU A 93 -3.03 -13.69 -3.96
CA GLU A 93 -3.70 -14.41 -5.03
C GLU A 93 -5.21 -14.19 -4.97
N PHE A 94 -5.80 -14.20 -3.76
CA PHE A 94 -7.21 -13.87 -3.59
C PHE A 94 -7.52 -12.45 -4.08
N SER A 95 -6.67 -11.48 -3.73
CA SER A 95 -6.85 -10.09 -4.15
C SER A 95 -6.79 -9.91 -5.66
N GLU A 96 -5.91 -10.62 -6.35
CA GLU A 96 -5.81 -10.54 -7.80
C GLU A 96 -7.00 -11.24 -8.49
N ASN A 97 -7.35 -12.44 -8.05
CA ASN A 97 -8.41 -13.24 -8.67
C ASN A 97 -9.81 -12.64 -8.46
N ASN A 98 -10.01 -11.91 -7.36
CA ASN A 98 -11.31 -11.34 -7.00
C ASN A 98 -11.38 -9.82 -7.19
N TRP A 99 -10.38 -9.20 -7.83
CA TRP A 99 -10.27 -7.73 -7.89
C TRP A 99 -11.52 -7.02 -8.44
N GLU A 100 -12.09 -7.59 -9.51
CA GLU A 100 -13.27 -7.07 -10.22
C GLU A 100 -14.59 -7.69 -9.73
N ASN A 101 -14.55 -8.58 -8.74
CA ASN A 101 -15.76 -9.18 -8.18
C ASN A 101 -16.54 -8.14 -7.37
N ASP A 102 -17.84 -8.39 -7.20
CA ASP A 102 -18.69 -7.53 -6.40
C ASP A 102 -18.26 -7.55 -4.92
N GLU A 103 -18.51 -6.44 -4.23
CA GLU A 103 -18.09 -6.25 -2.85
C GLU A 103 -18.67 -7.29 -1.89
N GLN A 104 -19.94 -7.67 -2.09
CA GLN A 104 -20.61 -8.60 -1.19
C GLN A 104 -20.00 -10.00 -1.28
N THR A 105 -19.69 -10.49 -2.48
CA THR A 105 -18.99 -11.77 -2.69
C THR A 105 -17.64 -11.78 -1.98
N ILE A 106 -16.81 -10.75 -2.21
CA ILE A 106 -15.48 -10.62 -1.60
C ILE A 106 -15.59 -10.61 -0.07
N VAL A 107 -16.44 -9.75 0.48
CA VAL A 107 -16.57 -9.57 1.92
C VAL A 107 -17.10 -10.84 2.58
N ASN A 108 -18.12 -11.48 2.01
CA ASN A 108 -18.67 -12.71 2.57
C ASN A 108 -17.61 -13.81 2.67
N GLU A 109 -16.80 -14.01 1.64
CA GLU A 109 -15.74 -15.03 1.66
C GLU A 109 -14.67 -14.73 2.72
N LEU A 110 -14.21 -13.48 2.79
CA LEU A 110 -13.21 -13.06 3.77
C LEU A 110 -13.76 -13.13 5.21
N LEU A 111 -15.01 -12.75 5.45
CA LEU A 111 -15.65 -12.83 6.77
C LEU A 111 -15.91 -14.27 7.19
N ASN A 112 -16.34 -15.13 6.27
CA ASN A 112 -16.55 -16.55 6.54
C ASN A 112 -15.22 -17.22 6.95
N PHE A 113 -14.14 -16.92 6.24
CA PHE A 113 -12.82 -17.40 6.62
C PHE A 113 -12.36 -16.80 7.96
N ALA A 114 -12.63 -15.52 8.21
CA ALA A 114 -12.25 -14.83 9.45
C ALA A 114 -13.09 -15.25 10.68
N ALA A 115 -14.20 -15.95 10.51
CA ALA A 115 -15.18 -16.25 11.55
C ALA A 115 -14.59 -16.75 12.90
N PRO A 116 -13.55 -17.63 12.92
CA PRO A 116 -12.93 -18.07 14.17
C PRO A 116 -12.37 -16.93 15.03
N TRP A 117 -11.98 -15.81 14.42
CA TRP A 117 -11.33 -14.68 15.10
C TRP A 117 -12.25 -13.48 15.37
N LEU A 118 -13.40 -13.37 14.70
CA LEU A 118 -14.26 -12.19 14.79
C LEU A 118 -14.93 -12.03 16.17
N GLY A 119 -15.23 -13.15 16.85
CA GLY A 119 -15.88 -13.15 18.17
C GLY A 119 -17.39 -12.86 18.17
N SER A 120 -17.92 -12.24 17.12
CA SER A 120 -19.35 -12.03 16.89
C SER A 120 -19.68 -11.87 15.40
N SER A 121 -20.98 -11.75 15.11
CA SER A 121 -21.46 -11.23 13.83
C SER A 121 -20.88 -9.85 13.54
N VAL A 122 -20.67 -9.58 12.25
CA VAL A 122 -20.28 -8.28 11.73
C VAL A 122 -21.54 -7.48 11.42
N VAL A 123 -21.68 -6.30 12.01
CA VAL A 123 -22.85 -5.42 11.81
C VAL A 123 -22.64 -4.38 10.72
N LYS A 124 -21.38 -4.09 10.40
CA LYS A 124 -21.00 -3.14 9.36
C LYS A 124 -19.64 -3.52 8.81
N TYR A 125 -19.46 -3.34 7.51
CA TYR A 125 -18.16 -3.49 6.88
C TYR A 125 -17.91 -2.39 5.85
N GLN A 126 -16.65 -2.28 5.44
CA GLN A 126 -16.23 -1.53 4.27
C GLN A 126 -15.12 -2.30 3.57
N LEU A 127 -15.26 -2.49 2.26
CA LEU A 127 -14.18 -2.98 1.41
C LEU A 127 -13.37 -1.81 0.86
N HIS A 128 -12.05 -1.94 0.89
CA HIS A 128 -11.12 -1.08 0.18
C HIS A 128 -10.25 -1.89 -0.78
N ARG A 129 -10.03 -1.35 -1.98
CA ARG A 129 -9.26 -1.97 -3.06
C ARG A 129 -7.94 -1.20 -3.23
N TRP A 130 -6.85 -1.70 -2.65
CA TRP A 130 -5.52 -1.12 -2.79
C TRP A 130 -4.83 -1.63 -4.06
N ARG A 131 -4.90 -0.85 -5.15
CA ARG A 131 -4.35 -1.27 -6.46
C ARG A 131 -2.82 -1.33 -6.46
N TYR A 132 -2.21 -0.47 -5.65
CA TYR A 132 -0.77 -0.35 -5.50
C TYR A 132 -0.41 -0.60 -4.03
N SER A 133 -0.71 -1.80 -3.51
CA SER A 133 -0.60 -2.07 -2.07
C SER A 133 0.84 -2.27 -1.60
N GLN A 134 1.65 -2.99 -2.39
CA GLN A 134 3.04 -3.24 -2.06
C GLN A 134 3.83 -3.47 -3.36
N PRO A 135 4.99 -2.83 -3.55
CA PRO A 135 5.82 -3.09 -4.71
C PRO A 135 6.34 -4.53 -4.69
N SER A 136 6.26 -5.21 -5.84
CA SER A 136 6.74 -6.58 -6.02
C SER A 136 8.25 -6.62 -6.34
N GLN A 137 8.77 -5.51 -6.83
CA GLN A 137 10.17 -5.27 -7.16
C GLN A 137 10.54 -3.87 -6.66
N ILE A 138 11.81 -3.66 -6.35
CA ILE A 138 12.33 -2.37 -5.89
C ILE A 138 13.36 -1.82 -6.87
N TYR A 139 13.43 -0.49 -6.95
CA TYR A 139 14.55 0.19 -7.56
C TYR A 139 15.75 0.18 -6.62
N PRO A 140 16.98 -0.11 -7.10
CA PRO A 140 18.16 -0.34 -6.24
C PRO A 140 18.75 0.94 -5.63
N LYS A 141 18.20 2.11 -5.92
CA LYS A 141 18.63 3.40 -5.36
C LYS A 141 17.53 4.01 -4.50
N PRO A 142 17.86 4.92 -3.56
CA PRO A 142 16.87 5.55 -2.69
C PRO A 142 15.90 6.49 -3.41
N TYR A 143 16.29 7.02 -4.56
CA TYR A 143 15.46 7.88 -5.39
C TYR A 143 16.04 7.90 -6.82
N VAL A 144 15.31 8.51 -7.74
CA VAL A 144 15.78 8.90 -9.07
C VAL A 144 15.68 10.42 -9.17
N ALA A 145 16.72 11.08 -9.66
CA ALA A 145 16.73 12.51 -9.89
C ALA A 145 17.17 12.83 -11.31
N LEU A 146 16.46 13.76 -11.95
CA LEU A 146 16.77 14.36 -13.24
C LEU A 146 17.03 15.85 -13.05
N THR A 147 17.93 16.40 -13.85
CA THR A 147 18.23 17.84 -13.87
C THR A 147 17.36 18.59 -14.88
N GLU A 148 17.00 17.93 -15.99
CA GLU A 148 16.19 18.51 -17.07
C GLU A 148 15.15 17.47 -17.54
N PRO A 149 13.89 17.55 -17.07
CA PRO A 149 13.39 18.49 -16.07
C PRO A 149 13.94 18.21 -14.67
N ALA A 150 13.91 19.22 -13.80
CA ALA A 150 14.27 19.12 -12.39
C ALA A 150 13.22 18.29 -11.62
N LEU A 151 13.35 16.97 -11.71
CA LEU A 151 12.36 15.98 -11.25
C LEU A 151 13.03 14.96 -10.34
N ILE A 152 12.37 14.63 -9.23
CA ILE A 152 12.78 13.59 -8.31
C ILE A 152 11.63 12.60 -8.12
N LEU A 153 11.91 11.30 -8.22
CA LEU A 153 11.00 10.21 -7.90
C LEU A 153 11.49 9.50 -6.63
N ALA A 154 10.60 9.33 -5.66
CA ALA A 154 10.87 8.67 -4.39
C ALA A 154 9.62 7.90 -3.93
N GLY A 155 9.74 7.06 -2.91
CA GLY A 155 8.62 6.29 -2.35
C GLY A 155 8.98 4.86 -1.96
N ASP A 156 7.94 4.06 -1.73
CA ASP A 156 8.01 2.67 -1.25
C ASP A 156 8.62 1.67 -2.25
N ALA A 157 8.61 2.01 -3.53
CA ALA A 157 9.32 1.25 -4.56
C ALA A 157 10.84 1.49 -4.59
N PHE A 158 11.37 2.36 -3.71
CA PHE A 158 12.79 2.61 -3.56
C PHE A 158 13.26 2.06 -2.20
N MET A 159 14.49 1.54 -2.13
CA MET A 159 15.10 0.90 -0.95
C MET A 159 14.46 -0.41 -0.48
N ALA A 160 13.22 -0.36 0.04
CA ALA A 160 12.55 -1.50 0.63
C ALA A 160 11.02 -1.34 0.58
N PRO A 161 10.26 -2.43 0.32
CA PRO A 161 8.81 -2.37 0.15
C PRO A 161 8.07 -2.36 1.51
N LYS A 162 8.41 -1.40 2.37
CA LYS A 162 7.89 -1.20 3.73
C LYS A 162 7.81 0.30 4.05
N ILE A 163 7.07 0.64 5.11
CA ILE A 163 6.96 2.03 5.61
C ILE A 163 8.35 2.66 5.82
N GLU A 164 9.29 1.92 6.42
CA GLU A 164 10.67 2.38 6.64
C GLU A 164 11.40 2.69 5.33
N GLY A 165 11.25 1.86 4.29
CA GLY A 165 11.86 2.11 2.98
C GLY A 165 11.32 3.36 2.30
N ALA A 166 9.99 3.56 2.34
CA ALA A 166 9.35 4.77 1.86
C ALA A 166 9.85 6.03 2.60
N PHE A 167 9.97 5.95 3.93
CA PHE A 167 10.51 7.04 4.75
C PHE A 167 11.96 7.37 4.38
N LEU A 168 12.83 6.36 4.32
CA LEU A 168 14.24 6.53 3.97
C LEU A 168 14.43 7.05 2.54
N SER A 169 13.60 6.61 1.60
CA SER A 169 13.58 7.13 0.23
C SER A 169 13.23 8.62 0.21
N GLY A 170 12.18 9.02 0.92
CA GLY A 170 11.77 10.42 1.02
C GLY A 170 12.83 11.31 1.68
N LEU A 171 13.47 10.82 2.75
CA LEU A 171 14.54 11.52 3.44
C LEU A 171 15.73 11.75 2.50
N ALA A 172 16.19 10.72 1.81
CA ALA A 172 17.31 10.81 0.87
C ALA A 172 17.00 11.76 -0.31
N ALA A 173 15.76 11.77 -0.79
CA ALA A 173 15.32 12.71 -1.82
C ALA A 173 15.32 14.17 -1.34
N ALA A 174 14.91 14.41 -0.08
CA ALA A 174 14.95 15.74 0.52
C ALA A 174 16.39 16.22 0.74
N GLU A 175 17.28 15.36 1.23
CA GLU A 175 18.71 15.66 1.38
C GLU A 175 19.36 16.02 0.04
N TYR A 176 19.05 15.26 -1.02
CA TYR A 176 19.50 15.58 -2.37
C TYR A 176 19.03 16.97 -2.81
N LEU A 177 17.75 17.30 -2.58
CA LEU A 177 17.20 18.59 -2.96
C LEU A 177 17.85 19.75 -2.19
N LEU A 178 18.03 19.60 -0.87
CA LEU A 178 18.69 20.63 -0.05
C LEU A 178 20.12 20.91 -0.52
N ASN A 179 20.88 19.88 -0.92
CA ASN A 179 22.22 20.03 -1.47
C ASN A 179 22.27 20.64 -2.88
N LYS A 180 21.13 20.71 -3.58
CA LYS A 180 21.01 21.40 -4.88
C LYS A 180 20.56 22.86 -4.75
N LEU A 181 19.98 23.21 -3.62
CA LEU A 181 19.53 24.56 -3.30
C LEU A 181 20.59 25.39 -2.56
N SER A 182 21.58 24.71 -1.96
CA SER A 182 22.79 25.32 -1.37
C SER A 182 23.79 25.75 -2.44
#